data_AF-A0A133VHB0-F1
#
_entry.id   AF-A0A133VHB0-F1
#
_cell.length_a   1.000
_cell.length_b   1.000
_cell.length_c   1.000
_cell.angle_alpha   90.00
_cell.angle_beta   90.00
_cell.angle_gamma   90.00
#
_symmetry.space_group_name_H-M   'P 1'
#
loop_
_entity.id
_entity.type
_entity.pdbx_description
1 polymer ?
#
loop_
_entity_poly.entity_id
_entity_poly.type
_entity_poly.pdbx_seq_one_letter_code
_entity_poly.pdbx_strand_id
1 'polypeptide(L)'
;MKTRELLNECDKIYSKLLNCKNKDRKKLEKLYLNLLSKLGYIYHIGHYTVRGILSVDKAEQTTIEEDLKALAKRTNPRKTIFVIHAPPWKTKLDRVYPDDTHIGSKAVREFIEREQPLLTLHGHAHESFELSGKFMEIIGKTISINPGSEHQKKGVKLNAVIFDVYNLKKIRHTKS
;
A
#
# COMPACT_ATOMS: atom_id res chain seq x y z
N MET A 1 -18.04 -23.84 -10.41
CA MET A 1 -17.51 -22.61 -11.04
C MET A 1 -16.02 -22.78 -11.19
N LYS A 2 -15.48 -22.67 -12.41
CA LYS A 2 -14.05 -22.80 -12.69
C LYS A 2 -13.33 -21.53 -12.19
N THR A 3 -12.10 -21.64 -11.72
CA THR A 3 -11.31 -20.51 -11.16
C THR A 3 -11.26 -19.29 -12.09
N ARG A 4 -11.22 -19.54 -13.41
CA ARG A 4 -11.21 -18.50 -14.46
C ARG A 4 -12.53 -17.73 -14.59
N GLU A 5 -13.67 -18.36 -14.28
CA GLU A 5 -14.99 -17.70 -14.25
C GLU A 5 -15.08 -16.76 -13.06
N LEU A 6 -14.62 -17.21 -11.88
CA LEU A 6 -14.52 -16.41 -10.65
C LEU A 6 -13.64 -15.18 -10.82
N LEU A 7 -12.47 -15.30 -11.45
CA LEU A 7 -11.58 -14.17 -11.75
C LEU A 7 -12.28 -13.14 -12.65
N ASN A 8 -12.91 -13.59 -13.74
CA ASN A 8 -13.67 -12.71 -14.63
C ASN A 8 -14.85 -12.01 -13.91
N GLU A 9 -15.45 -12.62 -12.88
CA GLU A 9 -16.45 -11.96 -12.03
C GLU A 9 -15.83 -10.93 -11.08
N CYS A 10 -14.67 -11.23 -10.46
CA CYS A 10 -13.91 -10.28 -9.66
C CYS A 10 -13.60 -9.01 -10.46
N ASP A 11 -13.05 -9.14 -11.66
CA ASP A 11 -12.69 -8.01 -12.53
C ASP A 11 -13.91 -7.14 -12.90
N LYS A 12 -15.06 -7.78 -13.19
CA LYS A 12 -16.32 -7.08 -13.46
C LYS A 12 -16.84 -6.31 -12.23
N ILE A 13 -16.76 -6.89 -11.03
CA ILE A 13 -17.20 -6.21 -9.80
C ILE A 13 -16.22 -5.11 -9.41
N TYR A 14 -14.91 -5.32 -9.53
CA TYR A 14 -13.89 -4.32 -9.26
C TYR A 14 -14.03 -3.10 -10.19
N SER A 15 -14.25 -3.34 -11.49
CA SER A 15 -14.52 -2.29 -12.48
C SER A 15 -15.76 -1.46 -12.14
N LYS A 16 -16.82 -2.08 -11.60
CA LYS A 16 -18.00 -1.36 -11.08
C LYS A 16 -17.68 -0.58 -9.81
N LEU A 17 -16.86 -1.13 -8.92
CA LEU A 17 -16.49 -0.50 -7.65
C LEU A 17 -15.65 0.78 -7.86
N LEU A 18 -14.76 0.78 -8.85
CA LEU A 18 -14.00 1.98 -9.28
C LEU A 18 -14.91 3.11 -9.79
N ASN A 19 -16.06 2.80 -10.38
CA ASN A 19 -16.95 3.75 -11.06
C ASN A 19 -18.26 4.04 -10.29
N CYS A 20 -18.43 3.54 -9.07
CA CYS A 20 -19.68 3.65 -8.32
C CYS A 20 -19.79 4.93 -7.46
N LYS A 21 -21.02 5.39 -7.23
CA LYS A 21 -21.31 6.46 -6.26
C LYS A 21 -21.28 5.89 -4.83
N ASN A 22 -20.90 6.72 -3.84
CA ASN A 22 -20.68 6.28 -2.44
C ASN A 22 -21.79 5.40 -1.83
N LYS A 23 -23.06 5.66 -2.17
CA LYS A 23 -24.21 4.88 -1.67
C LYS A 23 -24.17 3.39 -2.06
N ASP A 24 -23.62 3.07 -3.24
CA ASP A 24 -23.59 1.71 -3.78
C ASP A 24 -22.28 0.98 -3.44
N ARG A 25 -21.24 1.74 -3.03
CA ARG A 25 -19.89 1.25 -2.77
C ARG A 25 -19.84 0.12 -1.74
N LYS A 26 -20.47 0.29 -0.57
CA LYS A 26 -20.54 -0.76 0.48
C LYS A 26 -21.15 -2.08 -0.01
N LYS A 27 -22.14 -2.01 -0.90
CA LYS A 27 -22.81 -3.19 -1.48
C LYS A 27 -21.90 -3.91 -2.48
N LEU A 28 -21.23 -3.16 -3.35
CA LEU A 28 -20.28 -3.69 -4.32
C LEU A 28 -19.03 -4.27 -3.64
N GLU A 29 -18.54 -3.61 -2.60
CA GLU A 29 -17.42 -4.06 -1.76
C GLU A 29 -17.73 -5.39 -1.10
N LYS A 30 -18.87 -5.52 -0.41
CA LYS A 30 -19.31 -6.82 0.17
C LYS A 30 -19.40 -7.94 -0.88
N LEU A 31 -19.87 -7.62 -2.09
CA LEU A 31 -19.94 -8.59 -3.19
C LEU A 31 -18.55 -8.98 -3.71
N TYR A 32 -17.63 -8.02 -3.84
CA TYR A 32 -16.25 -8.25 -4.26
C TYR A 32 -15.48 -9.14 -3.27
N LEU A 33 -15.54 -8.82 -1.98
CA LEU A 33 -14.87 -9.57 -0.91
C LEU A 33 -15.37 -11.02 -0.84
N ASN A 34 -16.65 -11.26 -1.10
CA ASN A 34 -17.23 -12.60 -1.21
C ASN A 34 -16.68 -13.41 -2.41
N LEU A 35 -16.41 -12.77 -3.55
CA LEU A 35 -15.81 -13.43 -4.71
C LEU A 35 -14.33 -13.74 -4.48
N LEU A 36 -13.58 -12.82 -3.88
CA LEU A 36 -12.20 -13.06 -3.45
C LEU A 36 -12.11 -14.20 -2.43
N SER A 37 -13.09 -14.31 -1.51
CA SER A 37 -13.17 -15.41 -0.55
C SER A 37 -13.27 -16.78 -1.23
N LYS A 38 -14.07 -16.88 -2.31
CA LYS A 38 -14.18 -18.09 -3.13
C LYS A 38 -12.90 -18.44 -3.94
N LEU A 39 -11.94 -17.52 -4.02
CA LEU A 39 -10.66 -17.70 -4.76
C LEU A 39 -9.44 -18.04 -3.88
N GLY A 40 -9.48 -17.87 -2.55
CA GLY A 40 -8.63 -18.67 -1.63
C GLY A 40 -7.37 -18.08 -0.94
N TYR A 41 -7.00 -16.81 -1.03
CA TYR A 41 -5.85 -16.20 -0.29
C TYR A 41 -6.23 -15.80 1.19
N ILE A 42 -5.72 -14.79 1.95
CA ILE A 42 -6.27 -14.37 3.31
C ILE A 42 -6.13 -12.85 3.67
N TYR A 43 -7.23 -12.03 3.78
CA TYR A 43 -7.23 -10.72 4.51
C TYR A 43 -8.03 -10.73 5.82
N HIS A 44 -7.73 -9.76 6.68
CA HIS A 44 -8.70 -9.22 7.65
C HIS A 44 -8.90 -7.71 7.46
N ILE A 45 -10.16 -7.26 7.35
CA ILE A 45 -10.56 -5.84 7.34
C ILE A 45 -11.57 -5.64 8.48
N GLY A 46 -11.08 -5.19 9.64
CA GLY A 46 -11.85 -5.27 10.89
C GLY A 46 -12.26 -6.72 11.18
N HIS A 47 -13.49 -6.93 11.65
CA HIS A 47 -14.04 -8.26 12.00
C HIS A 47 -14.26 -9.24 10.82
N TYR A 48 -13.75 -8.97 9.62
CA TYR A 48 -14.03 -9.77 8.42
C TYR A 48 -12.80 -10.39 7.79
N THR A 49 -12.76 -11.74 7.77
CA THR A 49 -11.78 -12.52 7.00
C THR A 49 -12.11 -12.48 5.50
N VAL A 50 -11.54 -11.52 4.77
CA VAL A 50 -11.49 -11.54 3.30
C VAL A 50 -10.56 -12.66 2.82
N ARG A 51 -10.69 -13.08 1.57
CA ARG A 51 -9.84 -14.08 0.88
C ARG A 51 -8.49 -13.56 0.27
N GLY A 52 -7.60 -12.79 0.93
CA GLY A 52 -6.44 -12.01 0.34
C GLY A 52 -5.15 -11.60 1.13
N ILE A 53 -5.08 -10.40 1.77
CA ILE A 53 -3.92 -9.68 2.37
C ILE A 53 -3.78 -9.78 3.90
N LEU A 54 -2.65 -10.23 4.42
CA LEU A 54 -2.42 -10.31 5.86
C LEU A 54 -2.33 -8.91 6.51
N SER A 55 -3.14 -8.73 7.55
CA SER A 55 -3.07 -7.62 8.50
C SER A 55 -2.79 -8.15 9.91
N VAL A 56 -2.42 -7.24 10.79
CA VAL A 56 -2.41 -7.43 12.25
C VAL A 56 -3.61 -6.69 12.81
N ASP A 57 -4.28 -7.27 13.79
CA ASP A 57 -5.30 -6.56 14.55
C ASP A 57 -4.61 -5.51 15.40
N LYS A 58 -5.14 -4.27 15.40
CA LYS A 58 -4.57 -3.18 16.19
C LYS A 58 -4.83 -3.43 17.68
N ALA A 59 -3.90 -4.10 18.34
CA ALA A 59 -3.83 -4.12 19.80
C ALA A 59 -3.34 -2.76 20.30
N GLU A 60 -3.85 -2.28 21.43
CA GLU A 60 -3.45 -0.96 21.98
C GLU A 60 -2.01 -0.91 22.51
N GLN A 61 -1.29 -2.03 22.48
CA GLN A 61 0.03 -2.20 23.09
C GLN A 61 1.12 -2.71 22.13
N THR A 62 0.84 -2.97 20.84
CA THR A 62 1.88 -3.39 19.89
C THR A 62 2.55 -2.22 19.18
N THR A 63 3.84 -2.36 18.93
CA THR A 63 4.62 -1.44 18.10
C THR A 63 4.58 -1.83 16.63
N ILE A 64 4.80 -0.85 15.75
CA ILE A 64 4.97 -1.10 14.30
C ILE A 64 6.11 -2.10 14.01
N GLU A 65 7.12 -2.20 14.88
CA GLU A 65 8.21 -3.16 14.73
C GLU A 65 7.76 -4.60 14.97
N GLU A 66 6.96 -4.83 16.03
CA GLU A 66 6.39 -6.14 16.37
C GLU A 66 5.36 -6.59 15.34
N ASP A 67 4.51 -5.67 14.89
CA ASP A 67 3.54 -5.88 13.82
C ASP A 67 4.24 -6.35 12.52
N LEU A 68 5.31 -5.66 12.12
CA LEU A 68 6.10 -6.02 10.94
C LEU A 68 6.85 -7.35 11.11
N LYS A 69 7.39 -7.64 12.30
CA LYS A 69 7.97 -8.96 12.62
C LYS A 69 6.92 -10.08 12.53
N ALA A 70 5.69 -9.84 12.97
CA ALA A 70 4.59 -10.79 12.88
C ALA A 70 4.15 -11.04 11.42
N LEU A 71 4.04 -9.98 10.61
CA LEU A 71 3.69 -10.08 9.19
C LEU A 71 4.79 -10.76 8.35
N ALA A 72 6.07 -10.51 8.65
CA ALA A 72 7.19 -11.22 8.00
C ALA A 72 7.11 -12.73 8.25
N LYS A 73 6.89 -13.15 9.50
CA LYS A 73 6.75 -14.58 9.86
C LYS A 73 5.55 -15.27 9.18
N ARG A 74 4.53 -14.52 8.79
CA ARG A 74 3.32 -15.03 8.10
C ARG A 74 3.46 -15.06 6.57
N THR A 75 4.57 -14.59 5.99
CA THR A 75 4.76 -14.49 4.52
C THR A 75 6.18 -14.88 4.08
N ASN A 76 6.45 -14.78 2.79
CA ASN A 76 7.82 -14.64 2.29
C ASN A 76 8.02 -13.18 1.88
N PRO A 77 8.67 -12.32 2.70
CA PRO A 77 8.76 -10.88 2.44
C PRO A 77 9.22 -10.54 1.02
N ARG A 78 10.22 -11.27 0.48
CA ARG A 78 10.79 -11.08 -0.86
C ARG A 78 9.79 -11.30 -2.01
N LYS A 79 8.59 -11.80 -1.73
CA LYS A 79 7.46 -11.98 -2.65
C LYS A 79 6.18 -11.23 -2.21
N THR A 80 6.27 -10.43 -1.15
CA THR A 80 5.14 -9.71 -0.54
C THR A 80 5.24 -8.21 -0.80
N ILE A 81 4.09 -7.60 -1.11
CA ILE A 81 3.91 -6.15 -1.11
C ILE A 81 3.41 -5.73 0.27
N PHE A 82 4.13 -4.86 0.98
CA PHE A 82 3.69 -4.33 2.27
C PHE A 82 3.10 -2.92 2.08
N VAL A 83 1.97 -2.67 2.73
CA VAL A 83 1.36 -1.33 2.81
C VAL A 83 1.55 -0.83 4.23
N ILE A 84 2.36 0.20 4.40
CA ILE A 84 2.83 0.69 5.70
C ILE A 84 2.69 2.21 5.69
N HIS A 85 1.78 2.79 6.47
CA HIS A 85 1.48 4.21 6.38
C HIS A 85 2.71 5.11 6.60
N ALA A 86 3.54 4.79 7.62
CA ALA A 86 4.79 5.49 7.87
C ALA A 86 5.87 5.13 6.82
N PRO A 87 6.51 6.11 6.17
CA PRO A 87 7.60 5.88 5.23
C PRO A 87 8.89 5.47 5.97
N PRO A 88 9.86 4.85 5.29
CA PRO A 88 11.16 4.53 5.86
C PRO A 88 11.96 5.79 6.22
N TRP A 89 12.52 5.81 7.43
CA TRP A 89 13.38 6.89 7.92
C TRP A 89 14.54 7.22 6.98
N LYS A 90 14.80 8.52 6.83
CA LYS A 90 15.96 9.09 6.14
C LYS A 90 16.04 8.65 4.68
N THR A 91 14.95 8.90 3.96
CA THR A 91 14.81 8.68 2.51
C THR A 91 14.30 9.96 1.83
N LYS A 92 14.09 9.93 0.52
CA LYS A 92 13.38 11.00 -0.19
C LYS A 92 11.87 10.95 0.03
N LEU A 93 11.36 9.87 0.64
CA LEU A 93 9.94 9.58 0.83
C LEU A 93 9.38 10.04 2.18
N ASP A 94 10.21 10.56 3.08
CA ASP A 94 9.84 10.95 4.46
C ASP A 94 10.19 12.39 4.83
N ARG A 95 10.53 13.24 3.85
CA ARG A 95 10.84 14.68 4.02
C ARG A 95 9.55 15.51 4.08
N VAL A 96 9.47 16.47 5.00
CA VAL A 96 8.33 17.40 5.15
C VAL A 96 8.75 18.86 5.38
N TYR A 97 7.84 19.78 5.09
CA TYR A 97 7.99 21.22 5.38
C TYR A 97 7.94 21.51 6.89
N PRO A 98 8.48 22.65 7.36
CA PRO A 98 9.21 23.67 6.58
C PRO A 98 10.67 23.31 6.30
N ASP A 99 11.33 22.63 7.24
CA ASP A 99 12.80 22.54 7.30
C ASP A 99 13.39 21.29 6.62
N ASP A 100 12.67 20.70 5.66
CA ASP A 100 13.05 19.45 4.99
C ASP A 100 13.29 18.27 5.95
N THR A 101 12.61 18.29 7.10
CA THR A 101 12.82 17.34 8.19
C THR A 101 12.32 15.95 7.81
N HIS A 102 13.08 14.93 8.21
CA HIS A 102 12.66 13.53 8.09
C HIS A 102 11.68 13.16 9.21
N ILE A 103 10.57 12.49 8.87
CA ILE A 103 9.55 12.00 9.83
C ILE A 103 9.27 10.49 9.71
N GLY A 104 10.08 9.75 8.95
CA GLY A 104 9.88 8.33 8.71
C GLY A 104 10.12 7.44 9.94
N SER A 105 9.70 6.19 9.86
CA SER A 105 9.94 5.21 10.91
C SER A 105 11.27 4.49 10.72
N LYS A 106 12.10 4.47 11.77
CA LYS A 106 13.35 3.69 11.83
C LYS A 106 13.07 2.20 11.79
N ALA A 107 12.06 1.73 12.53
CA ALA A 107 11.62 0.33 12.49
C ALA A 107 11.19 -0.12 11.08
N VAL A 108 10.52 0.76 10.30
CA VAL A 108 10.17 0.48 8.89
C VAL A 108 11.42 0.40 8.01
N ARG A 109 12.39 1.31 8.22
CA ARG A 109 13.66 1.32 7.51
C ARG A 109 14.46 0.03 7.75
N GLU A 110 14.67 -0.32 9.02
CA GLU A 110 15.38 -1.53 9.46
C GLU A 110 14.68 -2.82 9.00
N PHE A 111 13.34 -2.84 9.04
CA PHE A 111 12.55 -3.94 8.48
C PHE A 111 12.80 -4.13 6.99
N ILE A 112 12.79 -3.05 6.20
CA ILE A 112 13.05 -3.13 4.75
C ILE A 112 14.49 -3.61 4.49
N GLU A 113 15.48 -3.07 5.18
CA GLU A 113 16.88 -3.46 5.02
C GLU A 113 17.13 -4.94 5.38
N ARG A 114 16.48 -5.45 6.43
CA ARG A 114 16.62 -6.84 6.90
C ARG A 114 15.82 -7.84 6.07
N GLU A 115 14.51 -7.65 5.95
CA GLU A 115 13.60 -8.63 5.32
C GLU A 115 13.61 -8.54 3.79
N GLN A 116 13.97 -7.38 3.25
CA GLN A 116 14.01 -7.06 1.82
C GLN A 116 12.71 -7.44 1.08
N PRO A 117 11.58 -6.76 1.40
CA PRO A 117 10.31 -6.96 0.70
C PRO A 117 10.37 -6.80 -0.82
N LEU A 118 9.39 -7.34 -1.54
CA LEU A 118 9.27 -7.09 -2.99
C LEU A 118 9.01 -5.60 -3.29
N LEU A 119 8.08 -5.00 -2.54
CA LEU A 119 7.61 -3.63 -2.71
C LEU A 119 7.06 -3.13 -1.38
N THR A 120 7.29 -1.86 -1.04
CA THR A 120 6.62 -1.19 0.10
C THR A 120 5.92 0.09 -0.34
N LEU A 121 4.69 0.29 0.14
CA LEU A 121 3.82 1.42 -0.20
C LEU A 121 3.53 2.25 1.06
N HIS A 122 3.71 3.58 0.95
CA HIS A 122 3.72 4.51 2.08
C HIS A 122 2.86 5.76 1.84
N GLY A 123 2.64 6.53 2.91
CA GLY A 123 2.03 7.87 2.89
C GLY A 123 2.67 8.75 3.98
N HIS A 124 1.85 9.40 4.79
CA HIS A 124 2.22 10.22 5.96
C HIS A 124 2.98 11.51 5.64
N ALA A 125 4.14 11.43 4.98
CA ALA A 125 4.89 12.58 4.47
C ALA A 125 4.40 12.91 3.05
N HIS A 126 3.31 13.64 2.93
CA HIS A 126 2.68 13.90 1.62
C HIS A 126 3.50 14.89 0.78
N GLU A 127 4.15 15.84 1.45
CA GLU A 127 5.01 16.90 0.92
C GLU A 127 6.33 16.35 0.36
N SER A 128 6.69 15.11 0.71
CA SER A 128 7.96 14.48 0.32
C SER A 128 8.19 14.44 -1.18
N PHE A 129 7.14 14.28 -1.98
CA PHE A 129 7.24 14.34 -3.43
C PHE A 129 7.54 15.76 -3.94
N GLU A 130 6.91 16.78 -3.35
CA GLU A 130 7.12 18.20 -3.70
C GLU A 130 8.55 18.65 -3.33
N LEU A 131 9.03 18.23 -2.15
CA LEU A 131 10.38 18.52 -1.64
C LEU A 131 11.52 17.75 -2.34
N SER A 132 11.27 16.55 -2.87
CA SER A 132 12.32 15.68 -3.41
C SER A 132 12.26 15.43 -4.91
N GLY A 133 11.11 15.62 -5.54
CA GLY A 133 10.84 15.15 -6.90
C GLY A 133 10.87 13.61 -7.05
N LYS A 134 10.88 12.85 -5.94
CA LYS A 134 10.96 11.38 -5.92
C LYS A 134 9.72 10.80 -5.24
N PHE A 135 8.96 10.01 -5.98
CA PHE A 135 7.86 9.20 -5.46
C PHE A 135 8.29 7.77 -5.11
N MET A 136 9.53 7.40 -5.46
CA MET A 136 10.09 6.08 -5.19
C MET A 136 11.59 6.14 -4.87
N GLU A 137 12.05 5.18 -4.08
CA GLU A 137 13.45 4.96 -3.73
C GLU A 137 13.73 3.45 -3.65
N ILE A 138 14.98 3.03 -3.82
CA ILE A 138 15.38 1.61 -3.72
C ILE A 138 16.23 1.44 -2.47
N ILE A 139 15.81 0.56 -1.56
CA ILE A 139 16.50 0.25 -0.31
C ILE A 139 16.99 -1.21 -0.40
N GLY A 140 18.27 -1.37 -0.73
CA GLY A 140 18.84 -2.67 -1.11
C GLY A 140 18.25 -3.15 -2.45
N LYS A 141 17.34 -4.12 -2.40
CA LYS A 141 16.57 -4.63 -3.55
C LYS A 141 15.09 -4.25 -3.51
N THR A 142 14.60 -3.71 -2.40
CA THR A 142 13.20 -3.35 -2.21
C THR A 142 12.92 -2.01 -2.86
N ILE A 143 11.87 -1.94 -3.67
CA ILE A 143 11.31 -0.67 -4.14
C ILE A 143 10.38 -0.14 -3.04
N SER A 144 10.60 1.09 -2.62
CA SER A 144 9.73 1.81 -1.67
C SER A 144 9.07 2.97 -2.39
N ILE A 145 7.77 3.17 -2.19
CA ILE A 145 6.96 4.15 -2.92
C ILE A 145 6.13 5.00 -1.94
N ASN A 146 6.20 6.32 -2.08
CA ASN A 146 5.25 7.27 -1.50
C ASN A 146 4.75 8.18 -2.64
N PRO A 147 3.46 8.12 -3.04
CA PRO A 147 2.94 8.97 -4.12
C PRO A 147 3.04 10.48 -3.82
N GLY A 148 2.99 10.86 -2.54
CA GLY A 148 2.86 12.24 -2.08
C GLY A 148 1.58 12.94 -2.55
N SER A 149 1.51 14.25 -2.33
CA SER A 149 0.54 15.17 -2.95
C SER A 149 1.15 16.57 -2.99
N GLU A 150 0.72 17.40 -3.95
CA GLU A 150 1.20 18.79 -4.06
C GLU A 150 0.20 19.77 -3.45
N HIS A 151 0.66 20.68 -2.61
CA HIS A 151 -0.19 21.67 -1.95
C HIS A 151 -0.15 22.99 -2.73
N GLN A 152 -1.18 23.25 -3.54
CA GLN A 152 -1.23 24.43 -4.40
C GLN A 152 -2.16 25.51 -3.82
N LYS A 153 -1.95 26.77 -4.23
CA LYS A 153 -2.80 27.93 -3.85
C LYS A 153 -4.30 27.75 -4.16
N LYS A 154 -4.68 26.78 -5.00
CA LYS A 154 -6.06 26.45 -5.40
C LYS A 154 -6.57 25.10 -4.86
N GLY A 155 -5.82 24.44 -3.97
CA GLY A 155 -6.17 23.15 -3.38
C GLY A 155 -5.06 22.09 -3.49
N VAL A 156 -5.35 20.88 -3.06
CA VAL A 156 -4.41 19.74 -3.11
C VAL A 156 -4.50 19.06 -4.47
N LYS A 157 -3.35 18.86 -5.13
CA LYS A 157 -3.23 18.00 -6.30
C LYS A 157 -2.86 16.59 -5.85
N LEU A 158 -3.75 15.63 -6.14
CA LEU A 158 -3.55 14.24 -5.75
C LEU A 158 -2.59 13.55 -6.72
N ASN A 159 -1.68 12.76 -6.17
CA ASN A 159 -0.80 11.92 -6.96
C ASN A 159 -1.18 10.44 -6.77
N ALA A 160 -0.95 9.65 -7.81
CA ALA A 160 -1.13 8.21 -7.80
C ALA A 160 0.07 7.52 -8.45
N VAL A 161 0.34 6.28 -8.05
CA VAL A 161 1.35 5.44 -8.68
C VAL A 161 0.68 4.18 -9.22
N ILE A 162 0.92 3.90 -10.50
CA ILE A 162 0.40 2.75 -11.23
C ILE A 162 1.58 1.86 -11.57
N PHE A 163 1.48 0.57 -11.26
CA PHE A 163 2.54 -0.41 -11.50
C PHE A 163 1.97 -1.79 -11.83
N ASP A 164 2.75 -2.57 -12.57
CA ASP A 164 2.48 -3.97 -12.84
C ASP A 164 3.25 -4.84 -11.84
N VAL A 165 2.55 -5.66 -11.06
CA VAL A 165 3.15 -6.55 -10.05
C VAL A 165 4.07 -7.62 -10.66
N TYR A 166 3.86 -7.98 -11.93
CA TYR A 166 4.71 -8.89 -12.68
C TYR A 166 5.84 -8.17 -13.44
N ASN A 167 5.79 -6.84 -13.52
CA ASN A 167 6.79 -6.02 -14.21
C ASN A 167 7.01 -4.67 -13.51
N LEU A 168 7.66 -4.71 -12.35
CA LEU A 168 8.02 -3.53 -11.55
C LEU A 168 9.02 -2.58 -12.24
N LYS A 169 9.44 -2.85 -13.49
CA LYS A 169 10.13 -1.85 -14.33
C LYS A 169 9.15 -0.81 -14.92
N LYS A 170 7.85 -1.10 -14.93
CA LYS A 170 6.78 -0.24 -15.47
C LYS A 170 6.00 0.46 -14.35
N ILE A 171 6.71 1.19 -13.50
CA ILE A 171 6.10 2.04 -12.46
C ILE A 171 5.92 3.45 -13.04
N ARG A 172 4.70 4.01 -12.95
CA ARG A 172 4.35 5.36 -13.41
C ARG A 172 3.70 6.16 -12.29
N HIS A 173 4.28 7.32 -11.98
CA HIS A 173 3.63 8.37 -11.19
C HIS A 173 2.73 9.22 -12.10
N THR A 174 1.54 9.58 -11.63
CA THR A 174 0.56 10.39 -12.33
C THR A 174 -0.11 11.34 -11.35
N LYS A 175 -0.56 12.49 -11.85
CA LYS A 175 -1.22 13.54 -11.05
C LYS A 175 -2.65 13.73 -11.54
N SER A 176 -3.60 14.01 -10.65
CA SER A 176 -4.99 14.37 -10.97
C SER A 176 -5.10 15.79 -11.51
#